data_AF-A0A960LAL8-F1
#
_entry.id   AF-A0A960LAL8-F1
#
_cell.length_a   1.000
_cell.length_b   1.000
_cell.length_c   1.000
_cell.angle_alpha   90.00
_cell.angle_beta   90.00
_cell.angle_gamma   90.00
#
_symmetry.space_group_name_H-M   'P 1'
#
loop_
_entity.id
_entity.type
_entity.pdbx_description
1 polymer ?
#
loop_
_entity_poly.entity_id
_entity_poly.type
_entity_poly.pdbx_seq_one_letter_code
_entity_poly.pdbx_strand_id
1 'polypeptide(L)'
;MNKGLATKKAILREALALVSRIGFEAVSIAQLAEAVGLSKSGLYAHFRDKEGLQLELLDEATELFRETVISPAREAPAGEPRVRAIFSNWMHWAELEELPGGCIFMTAA
;
A
#
# COMPACT_ATOMS: atom_id res chain seq x y z
N MET A 1 -9.63 -13.65 -15.30
CA MET A 1 -9.04 -13.30 -13.98
C MET A 1 -9.16 -14.50 -13.05
N ASN A 2 -8.05 -14.96 -12.46
CA ASN A 2 -8.06 -16.04 -11.46
C ASN A 2 -8.65 -15.51 -10.13
N LYS A 3 -9.61 -16.23 -9.54
CA LYS A 3 -10.25 -15.89 -8.26
C LYS A 3 -9.23 -15.64 -7.13
N GLY A 4 -8.15 -16.41 -7.09
CA GLY A 4 -7.09 -16.24 -6.07
C GLY A 4 -6.32 -14.92 -6.19
N LEU A 5 -6.11 -14.43 -7.41
CA LEU A 5 -5.47 -13.12 -7.66
C LEU A 5 -6.38 -11.96 -7.23
N ALA A 6 -7.68 -12.07 -7.48
CA ALA A 6 -8.64 -11.06 -7.04
C ALA A 6 -8.73 -10.99 -5.50
N THR A 7 -8.77 -12.14 -4.83
CA THR A 7 -8.75 -12.21 -3.37
C THR A 7 -7.46 -11.63 -2.80
N LYS A 8 -6.30 -11.97 -3.38
CA LYS A 8 -5.01 -11.43 -2.94
C LYS A 8 -4.96 -9.91 -3.02
N LYS A 9 -5.43 -9.33 -4.13
CA LYS A 9 -5.49 -7.87 -4.30
C LYS A 9 -6.42 -7.19 -3.29
N ALA A 10 -7.55 -7.81 -2.96
CA ALA A 10 -8.44 -7.30 -1.91
C ALA A 10 -7.74 -7.30 -0.54
N ILE A 11 -6.99 -8.37 -0.22
CA ILE A 11 -6.22 -8.45 1.03
C ILE A 11 -5.16 -7.35 1.10
N LEU A 12 -4.41 -7.11 0.01
CA LEU A 12 -3.38 -6.08 -0.04
C LEU A 12 -3.97 -4.68 0.16
N ARG A 13 -5.15 -4.38 -0.39
CA ARG A 13 -5.84 -3.09 -0.16
C ARG A 13 -6.20 -2.86 1.30
N GLU A 14 -6.77 -3.86 1.97
CA GLU A 14 -7.08 -3.76 3.41
C GLU A 14 -5.80 -3.66 4.25
N ALA A 15 -4.74 -4.34 3.83
CA ALA A 15 -3.43 -4.25 4.47
C ALA A 15 -2.81 -2.85 4.34
N LEU A 16 -2.95 -2.18 3.19
CA LEU A 16 -2.52 -0.78 2.99
C LEU A 16 -3.23 0.15 3.97
N ALA A 17 -4.55 0.02 4.08
CA ALA A 17 -5.34 0.84 4.99
C ALA A 17 -4.92 0.63 6.45
N LEU A 18 -4.71 -0.63 6.86
CA LEU A 18 -4.26 -0.96 8.20
C LEU A 18 -2.86 -0.39 8.48
N VAL A 19 -1.89 -0.65 7.59
CA VAL A 19 -0.50 -0.20 7.72
C VAL A 19 -0.39 1.32 7.71
N SER A 20 -1.21 2.03 6.94
CA SER A 20 -1.23 3.50 6.97
C SER A 20 -1.50 4.04 8.37
N ARG A 21 -2.32 3.34 9.18
CA ARG A 21 -2.70 3.76 10.54
C ARG A 21 -1.70 3.36 11.60
N ILE A 22 -1.15 2.15 11.52
CA ILE A 22 -0.38 1.55 12.62
C ILE A 22 1.10 1.31 12.29
N GLY A 23 1.51 1.50 11.04
CA GLY A 23 2.86 1.20 10.55
C GLY A 23 3.06 -0.26 10.14
N PHE A 24 4.13 -0.51 9.38
CA PHE A 24 4.43 -1.84 8.82
C PHE A 24 4.77 -2.87 9.89
N GLU A 25 5.54 -2.49 10.91
CA GLU A 25 5.99 -3.43 11.95
C GLU A 25 4.85 -3.90 12.85
N ALA A 26 3.89 -3.02 13.13
CA ALA A 26 2.77 -3.30 14.01
C ALA A 26 1.71 -4.21 13.36
N VAL A 27 1.73 -4.38 12.04
CA VAL A 27 0.76 -5.25 11.35
C VAL A 27 1.01 -6.71 11.70
N SER A 28 -0.06 -7.44 12.00
CA SER A 28 0.01 -8.89 12.22
C SER A 28 -0.94 -9.64 11.31
N ILE A 29 -0.58 -10.88 10.98
CA ILE A 29 -1.42 -11.83 10.23
C ILE A 29 -2.80 -11.99 10.91
N ALA A 30 -2.86 -11.92 12.24
CA ALA A 30 -4.12 -12.06 12.97
C ALA A 30 -5.07 -10.87 12.71
N GLN A 31 -4.57 -9.64 12.86
CA GLN A 31 -5.36 -8.43 12.62
C GLN A 31 -5.82 -8.34 11.17
N LEU A 32 -4.94 -8.67 10.22
CA LEU A 32 -5.31 -8.62 8.81
C LEU A 32 -6.34 -9.71 8.46
N ALA A 33 -6.18 -10.92 8.98
CA ALA A 33 -7.16 -12.00 8.79
C ALA A 33 -8.55 -11.60 9.32
N GLU A 34 -8.61 -10.97 10.49
CA GLU A 34 -9.85 -10.41 11.05
C GLU A 34 -10.44 -9.31 10.13
N ALA A 35 -9.61 -8.36 9.68
CA ALA A 35 -10.04 -7.26 8.83
C ALA A 35 -10.64 -7.73 7.48
N VAL A 36 -10.07 -8.78 6.88
CA VAL A 36 -10.51 -9.32 5.59
C VAL A 36 -11.52 -10.47 5.71
N GLY A 37 -11.90 -10.86 6.93
CA GLY A 37 -12.84 -11.95 7.17
C GLY A 37 -12.33 -13.34 6.80
N LEU A 38 -11.02 -13.58 6.85
CA LEU A 38 -10.37 -14.87 6.56
C LEU A 38 -9.83 -15.51 7.84
N SER A 39 -9.64 -16.84 7.82
CA SER A 39 -8.82 -17.49 8.84
C SER A 39 -7.34 -17.18 8.62
N LYS A 40 -6.52 -17.32 9.67
CA LYS A 40 -5.05 -17.23 9.53
C LYS A 40 -4.50 -18.19 8.48
N SER A 41 -5.02 -19.43 8.44
CA SER A 41 -4.65 -20.42 7.42
C SER A 41 -5.08 -20.03 6.01
N GLY A 42 -6.24 -19.39 5.86
CA GLY A 42 -6.70 -18.83 4.58
C GLY A 42 -5.81 -17.69 4.10
N LEU A 43 -5.35 -16.83 5.01
CA LEU A 43 -4.39 -15.77 4.67
C LEU A 43 -3.03 -16.36 4.22
N TYR A 44 -2.52 -17.38 4.94
CA TYR A 44 -1.28 -18.06 4.56
C TYR A 44 -1.38 -18.85 3.24
N ALA A 45 -2.58 -19.14 2.74
CA ALA A 45 -2.73 -19.68 1.39
C ALA A 45 -2.34 -18.67 0.29
N HIS A 46 -2.29 -17.38 0.62
CA HIS A 46 -1.94 -16.29 -0.30
C HIS A 46 -0.53 -15.72 -0.07
N PHE A 47 0.00 -15.84 1.16
CA PHE A 47 1.27 -15.27 1.59
C PHE A 47 2.07 -16.30 2.38
N ARG A 48 3.39 -16.36 2.18
CA ARG A 48 4.26 -17.35 2.82
C ARG A 48 4.32 -17.19 4.34
N ASP A 49 4.57 -15.98 4.79
CA ASP A 49 4.77 -15.57 6.18
C ASP A 49 4.45 -14.07 6.34
N LYS A 50 4.67 -13.51 7.54
CA LYS A 50 4.46 -12.07 7.81
C LYS A 50 5.35 -11.20 6.92
N GLU A 51 6.62 -11.57 6.77
CA GLU A 51 7.60 -10.81 5.98
C GLU A 51 7.24 -10.83 4.49
N GLY A 52 6.87 -11.99 3.95
CA GLY A 52 6.39 -12.12 2.58
C GLY A 52 5.13 -11.27 2.32
N LEU A 53 4.21 -11.19 3.29
CA LEU A 53 3.08 -10.27 3.18
C LEU A 53 3.51 -8.80 3.14
N GLN A 54 4.44 -8.40 4.01
CA GLN A 54 4.94 -7.01 4.06
C GLN A 54 5.68 -6.64 2.77
N LEU A 55 6.47 -7.54 2.20
CA LEU A 55 7.18 -7.33 0.94
C LEU A 55 6.19 -7.13 -0.23
N GLU A 56 5.20 -8.01 -0.35
CA GLU A 56 4.19 -7.86 -1.42
C GLU A 56 3.31 -6.63 -1.24
N LEU A 57 3.07 -6.21 0.01
CA LEU A 57 2.40 -4.96 0.32
C LEU A 57 3.23 -3.74 -0.09
N LEU A 58 4.54 -3.78 0.16
CA LEU A 58 5.47 -2.73 -0.24
C LEU A 58 5.55 -2.62 -1.77
N ASP A 59 5.52 -3.75 -2.49
CA ASP A 59 5.49 -3.77 -3.95
C ASP A 59 4.21 -3.10 -4.49
N GLU A 60 3.03 -3.48 -3.99
CA GLU A 60 1.75 -2.86 -4.39
C GLU A 60 1.71 -1.37 -4.05
N ALA A 61 2.23 -0.98 -2.87
CA ALA A 61 2.31 0.43 -2.49
C ALA A 61 3.24 1.24 -3.39
N THR A 62 4.38 0.67 -3.76
CA THR A 62 5.38 1.31 -4.64
C THR A 62 4.81 1.48 -6.04
N GLU A 63 4.06 0.49 -6.52
CA GLU A 63 3.33 0.56 -7.79
C GLU A 63 2.34 1.72 -7.78
N LEU A 64 1.47 1.75 -6.77
CA LEU A 64 0.43 2.78 -6.67
C LEU A 64 1.04 4.17 -6.49
N PHE A 65 2.06 4.33 -5.64
CA PHE A 65 2.75 5.60 -5.47
C PHE A 65 3.42 6.07 -6.77
N ARG A 66 4.00 5.15 -7.55
CA ARG A 66 4.56 5.52 -8.84
C ARG A 66 3.46 6.00 -9.79
N GLU A 67 2.31 5.33 -9.83
CA GLU A 67 1.18 5.72 -10.68
C GLU A 67 0.55 7.05 -10.25
N THR A 68 0.40 7.29 -8.95
CA THR A 68 -0.28 8.48 -8.42
C THR A 68 0.64 9.69 -8.31
N VAL A 69 1.93 9.48 -8.01
CA VAL A 69 2.87 10.57 -7.68
C VAL A 69 3.87 10.79 -8.79
N ILE A 70 4.63 9.75 -9.13
CA ILE A 70 5.83 9.88 -9.97
C ILE A 70 5.48 10.03 -11.45
N SER A 71 4.70 9.11 -12.01
CA SER A 71 4.31 9.09 -13.42
C SER A 71 3.66 10.40 -13.88
N PRO A 72 2.61 10.94 -13.22
CA PRO A 72 2.00 12.20 -13.63
C PRO A 72 2.95 13.39 -13.45
N ALA A 73 3.82 13.40 -12.43
CA ALA A 73 4.79 14.48 -12.28
C ALA A 73 5.83 14.52 -13.43
N ARG A 74 6.07 13.40 -14.12
CA ARG A 74 6.99 13.36 -15.27
C ARG A 74 6.48 14.13 -16.49
N GLU A 75 5.18 14.40 -16.57
CA GLU A 75 4.58 15.24 -17.61
C GLU A 75 5.03 16.71 -17.49
N ALA A 76 5.40 17.14 -16.28
CA ALA A 76 5.96 18.47 -16.05
C ALA A 76 7.42 18.57 -16.58
N PRO A 77 7.85 19.78 -17.02
CA PRO A 77 9.24 20.04 -17.41
C PRO A 77 10.24 19.66 -16.32
N ALA A 78 11.43 19.21 -16.73
CA ALA A 78 12.50 18.88 -15.79
C ALA A 78 12.94 20.10 -14.96
N GLY A 79 13.39 19.84 -13.72
CA GLY A 79 13.79 20.87 -12.76
C GLY A 79 12.69 21.19 -11.75
N GLU A 80 12.60 22.45 -11.34
CA GLU A 80 11.68 22.91 -10.30
C GLU A 80 10.21 22.55 -10.55
N PRO A 81 9.64 22.68 -11.77
CA PRO A 81 8.24 22.38 -12.00
C PRO A 81 7.88 20.93 -11.66
N ARG A 82 8.75 19.98 -12.03
CA ARG A 82 8.56 18.56 -11.71
C ARG A 82 8.68 18.28 -10.23
N VAL A 83 9.62 18.91 -9.53
CA VAL A 83 9.76 18.74 -8.06
C VAL A 83 8.49 19.23 -7.36
N ARG A 84 7.95 20.38 -7.80
CA ARG A 84 6.68 20.90 -7.29
C ARG A 84 5.52 19.94 -7.58
N ALA A 85 5.45 19.37 -8.78
CA ALA A 85 4.44 18.39 -9.13
C ALA A 85 4.53 17.12 -8.27
N ILE A 86 5.75 16.59 -8.02
CA ILE A 86 5.96 15.46 -7.11
C ILE A 86 5.43 15.80 -5.72
N PHE A 87 5.75 16.99 -5.18
CA PHE A 87 5.29 17.40 -3.87
C PHE A 87 3.76 17.50 -3.81
N SER A 88 3.13 18.18 -4.77
CA SER A 88 1.66 18.29 -4.84
C SER A 88 0.98 16.93 -4.94
N ASN A 89 1.50 16.03 -5.78
CA ASN A 89 0.93 14.70 -5.94
C ASN A 89 1.16 13.84 -4.68
N TRP A 90 2.28 13.99 -3.97
CA TRP A 90 2.51 13.32 -2.68
C TRP A 90 1.47 13.78 -1.66
N MET A 91 1.22 15.08 -1.54
CA MET A 91 0.21 15.59 -0.61
C MET A 91 -1.17 14.97 -0.89
N HIS A 92 -1.54 14.85 -2.17
CA HIS A 92 -2.76 14.14 -2.55
C HIS A 92 -2.72 12.64 -2.22
N TRP A 93 -1.61 11.96 -2.49
CA TRP A 93 -1.40 10.56 -2.12
C TRP A 93 -1.63 10.31 -0.62
N ALA A 94 -1.11 11.19 0.24
CA ALA A 94 -1.25 11.07 1.68
C ALA A 94 -2.68 11.31 2.19
N GLU A 95 -3.57 11.80 1.33
CA GLU A 95 -4.99 12.10 1.61
C GLU A 95 -5.94 11.08 0.96
N LEU A 96 -5.42 10.05 0.27
CA LEU A 96 -6.24 9.01 -0.34
C LEU A 96 -7.08 8.26 0.70
N GLU A 97 -8.30 7.90 0.34
CA GLU A 97 -9.22 7.15 1.22
C GLU A 97 -8.66 5.77 1.59
N GLU A 98 -7.87 5.16 0.70
CA GLU A 98 -7.16 3.91 0.93
C GLU A 98 -6.03 4.03 1.97
N LEU A 99 -5.62 5.26 2.31
CA LEU A 99 -4.53 5.57 3.24
C LEU A 99 -5.00 6.45 4.40
N PRO A 100 -5.95 5.98 5.23
CA PRO A 100 -6.57 6.77 6.30
C PRO A 100 -5.62 7.23 7.42
N GLY A 101 -4.40 6.69 7.51
CA GLY A 101 -3.35 7.17 8.41
C GLY A 101 -2.22 7.94 7.73
N GLY A 102 -2.35 8.24 6.44
CA GLY A 102 -1.37 9.00 5.67
C GLY A 102 -0.38 8.15 4.88
N CYS A 103 0.71 8.77 4.44
CA CYS A 103 1.71 8.12 3.60
C CYS A 103 2.43 6.99 4.34
N ILE A 104 2.24 5.75 3.86
CA ILE A 104 2.83 4.55 4.48
C ILE A 104 4.36 4.55 4.48
N PHE A 105 5.01 5.26 3.56
CA PHE A 105 6.48 5.34 3.51
C PHE A 105 7.05 6.19 4.63
N MET A 106 6.26 7.07 5.23
CA MET A 106 6.66 7.85 6.40
C MET A 106 6.55 7.04 7.69
N THR A 107 5.69 6.02 7.73
CA THR A 107 5.49 5.13 8.87
C THR A 107 6.27 3.81 8.76
N ALA A 108 6.97 3.60 7.64
CA ALA A 108 7.86 2.46 7.39
C ALA A 108 9.31 2.71 7.84
N ALA A 109 9.65 3.94 8.26
CA ALA A 109 10.99 4.39 8.65
C ALA A 109 11.22 4.34 10.16
#